data_AF-A0A7T8H2T2-F1
#
_entry.id   AF-A0A7T8H2T2-F1
#
_cell.length_a   1.000
_cell.length_b   1.000
_cell.length_c   1.000
_cell.angle_alpha   90.00
_cell.angle_beta   90.00
_cell.angle_gamma   90.00
#
_symmetry.space_group_name_H-M   'P 1'
#
loop_
_entity.id
_entity.type
_entity.pdbx_description
1 polymer ?
#
loop_
_entity_poly.entity_id
_entity_poly.type
_entity_poly.pdbx_seq_one_letter_code
_entity_poly.pdbx_strand_id
1 'polypeptide(L)'
;KGTVGASGDLAPLSHLALGLMGEGQMWSPETGWGEAKYVLEAHNLTPIKPRAKEGLALINGTQLITSIGSEALERAGIVAKQADVVASLTLEVLKGTSRAFDS
;
A
#
# COMPACT_ATOMS: atom_id res chain seq x y z
N LYS A 1 12.38 5.48 -0.82
CA LYS A 1 12.73 6.64 0.04
C LYS A 1 12.71 7.88 -0.86
N GLY A 2 11.96 8.93 -0.51
CA GLY A 2 11.70 10.08 -1.40
C GLY A 2 10.39 10.83 -1.12
N THR A 3 9.52 10.31 -0.25
CA THR A 3 8.39 11.04 0.35
C THR A 3 8.76 11.47 1.77
N VAL A 4 8.30 12.66 2.20
CA VAL A 4 8.45 13.16 3.58
C VAL A 4 7.23 12.87 4.44
N GLY A 5 6.21 12.18 3.91
CA GLY A 5 5.01 11.77 4.66
C GLY A 5 4.02 12.90 4.98
N ALA A 6 4.22 14.10 4.44
CA ALA A 6 3.27 15.21 4.51
C ALA A 6 2.63 15.39 3.12
N SER A 7 1.29 15.38 3.06
CA SER A 7 0.41 15.64 1.89
C SER A 7 1.16 15.88 0.58
N GLY A 8 1.56 14.81 -0.11
CA GLY A 8 2.41 14.91 -1.29
C GLY A 8 3.40 13.77 -1.40
N ASP A 9 2.90 12.55 -1.64
CA ASP A 9 3.68 11.39 -2.08
C ASP A 9 4.21 11.57 -3.52
N LEU A 10 4.76 12.76 -3.80
CA LEU A 10 5.07 13.27 -5.14
C LEU A 10 5.99 12.32 -5.90
N ALA A 11 7.12 11.94 -5.30
CA ALA A 11 8.10 11.07 -5.96
C ALA A 11 7.52 9.69 -6.33
N PRO A 12 6.95 8.90 -5.41
CA PRO A 12 6.39 7.60 -5.75
C PRO A 12 5.17 7.69 -6.66
N LEU A 13 4.29 8.69 -6.48
CA LEU A 13 3.13 8.86 -7.36
C LEU A 13 3.52 9.37 -8.75
N SER A 14 4.66 10.07 -8.89
CA SER A 14 5.21 10.40 -10.21
C SER A 14 5.61 9.16 -10.99
N HIS A 15 6.17 8.13 -10.33
CA HIS A 15 6.45 6.85 -11.00
C HIS A 15 5.16 6.15 -11.46
N LEU A 16 4.10 6.21 -10.65
CA LEU A 16 2.78 5.70 -11.05
C LEU A 16 2.22 6.50 -12.24
N ALA A 17 2.28 7.83 -12.19
CA ALA A 17 1.80 8.71 -13.25
C ALA A 17 2.56 8.51 -14.58
N LEU A 18 3.89 8.34 -14.53
CA LEU A 18 4.71 8.00 -15.71
C LEU A 18 4.23 6.70 -16.35
N GLY A 19 4.00 5.66 -15.53
CA GLY A 19 3.44 4.39 -16.02
C GLY A 19 2.10 4.57 -16.74
N LEU A 20 1.19 5.37 -16.18
CA LEU A 20 -0.10 5.68 -16.83
C LEU A 20 0.07 6.44 -18.15
N MET A 21 1.10 7.27 -18.26
CA MET A 21 1.48 7.98 -19.49
C MET A 21 2.24 7.10 -20.49
N GLY A 22 2.43 5.82 -20.19
CA GLY A 22 3.17 4.88 -21.03
C GLY A 22 4.69 5.07 -20.98
N GLU A 23 5.18 5.77 -19.95
CA GLU A 23 6.59 6.09 -19.74
C GLU A 23 7.19 5.26 -18.59
N GLY A 24 8.49 5.00 -18.68
CA GLY A 24 9.21 4.26 -17.66
C GLY A 24 8.91 2.76 -17.64
N GLN A 25 9.16 2.14 -16.48
CA GLN A 25 9.01 0.71 -16.28
C GLN A 25 7.69 0.42 -15.54
N MET A 26 6.99 -0.61 -15.99
CA MET A 26 5.76 -1.09 -15.39
C MET A 26 5.85 -2.61 -15.23
N TRP A 27 5.22 -3.12 -14.18
CA TRP A 27 5.05 -4.55 -13.99
C TRP A 27 3.61 -4.96 -14.28
N SER A 28 3.42 -6.10 -14.92
CA SER A 28 2.13 -6.76 -15.08
C SER A 28 2.26 -8.26 -14.75
N PRO A 29 1.20 -8.89 -14.21
CA PRO A 29 1.18 -10.35 -14.01
C PRO A 29 1.39 -11.15 -15.30
N GLU A 30 1.04 -10.58 -16.45
CA GLU A 30 1.08 -11.27 -17.74
C GLU A 30 2.41 -11.06 -18.47
N THR A 31 2.92 -9.83 -18.46
CA THR A 31 4.13 -9.46 -19.22
C THR A 31 5.38 -9.37 -18.36
N GLY A 32 5.26 -9.42 -17.04
CA GLY A 32 6.35 -9.13 -16.11
C GLY A 32 6.77 -7.65 -16.17
N TRP A 33 8.04 -7.39 -15.87
CA TRP A 33 8.62 -6.04 -16.00
C TRP A 33 8.89 -5.70 -17.46
N GLY A 34 8.46 -4.53 -17.89
CA GLY A 34 8.74 -4.00 -19.23
C GLY A 34 8.49 -2.51 -19.33
N GLU A 35 8.70 -1.94 -20.53
CA GLU A 35 8.33 -0.55 -20.79
C GLU A 35 6.82 -0.39 -20.69
N ALA A 36 6.38 0.65 -19.97
CA ALA A 36 4.97 0.87 -19.68
C ALA A 36 4.08 0.92 -20.92
N LYS A 37 4.59 1.45 -22.04
CA LYS A 37 3.89 1.44 -23.33
C LYS A 37 3.46 0.03 -23.77
N TYR A 38 4.37 -0.94 -23.74
CA TYR A 38 4.08 -2.31 -24.19
C TYR A 38 3.21 -3.06 -23.17
N VAL A 39 3.39 -2.77 -21.87
CA VAL A 39 2.53 -3.32 -20.82
C VAL A 39 1.09 -2.85 -20.98
N LEU A 40 0.88 -1.56 -21.24
CA LEU A 40 -0.44 -1.01 -21.52
C LEU A 40 -1.05 -1.58 -22.80
N GLU A 41 -0.26 -1.68 -23.89
CA GLU A 41 -0.71 -2.25 -25.16
C GLU A 41 -1.15 -3.71 -25.02
N ALA A 42 -0.41 -4.53 -24.26
CA ALA A 42 -0.79 -5.91 -23.97
C ALA A 42 -2.14 -6.02 -23.24
N HIS A 43 -2.50 -4.99 -22.47
CA HIS A 43 -3.78 -4.88 -21.73
C HIS A 43 -4.86 -4.13 -22.53
N ASN A 44 -4.62 -3.81 -23.81
CA ASN A 44 -5.49 -2.98 -24.65
C ASN A 44 -5.81 -1.59 -24.04
N LEU A 45 -4.87 -1.04 -23.28
CA LEU A 45 -4.97 0.26 -22.64
C LEU A 45 -4.19 1.31 -23.43
N THR A 46 -4.77 2.50 -23.58
CA THR A 46 -4.10 3.66 -24.18
C THR A 46 -3.47 4.54 -23.10
N PRO A 47 -2.20 4.97 -23.26
CA PRO A 47 -1.58 5.91 -22.34
C PRO A 47 -2.38 7.20 -22.17
N ILE A 48 -2.46 7.70 -20.93
CA ILE A 48 -3.15 8.96 -20.65
C ILE A 48 -2.30 10.16 -21.10
N LYS A 49 -2.98 11.25 -21.48
CA LYS A 49 -2.36 12.54 -21.80
C LYS A 49 -2.91 13.60 -20.84
N PRO A 50 -2.25 13.84 -19.69
CA PRO A 50 -2.77 14.77 -18.69
C PRO A 50 -2.90 16.18 -19.26
N ARG A 51 -4.05 16.80 -19.03
CA ARG A 51 -4.28 18.23 -19.32
C ARG A 51 -3.77 19.09 -18.16
N ALA A 52 -3.95 20.40 -18.29
CA ALA A 52 -3.58 21.35 -17.25
C ALA A 52 -4.15 20.92 -15.88
N LYS A 53 -3.27 20.89 -14.86
CA LYS A 53 -3.52 20.45 -13.48
C LYS A 53 -3.78 18.96 -13.25
N GLU A 54 -4.04 18.15 -14.28
CA GLU A 54 -4.28 16.71 -14.09
C GLU A 54 -3.01 15.98 -13.62
N GLY A 55 -1.82 16.38 -14.11
CA GLY A 55 -0.55 15.83 -13.62
C GLY A 55 -0.31 16.09 -12.12
N LEU A 56 -0.59 17.31 -11.65
CA LEU A 56 -0.51 17.64 -10.22
C LEU A 56 -1.55 16.85 -9.41
N ALA A 57 -2.76 16.69 -9.93
CA ALA A 57 -3.81 15.92 -9.26
C ALA A 57 -3.44 14.44 -9.09
N LEU A 58 -2.70 13.84 -10.03
CA LEU A 58 -2.24 12.46 -9.92
C LEU A 58 -1.21 12.24 -8.81
N ILE A 59 -0.34 13.22 -8.57
CA ILE A 59 0.82 13.06 -7.68
C ILE A 59 0.68 13.75 -6.31
N ASN A 60 -0.24 14.71 -6.19
CA ASN A 60 -0.39 15.53 -4.98
C ASN A 60 -1.44 14.93 -4.02
N GLY A 61 -1.17 13.74 -3.52
CA GLY A 61 -1.99 13.09 -2.50
C GLY A 61 -1.16 12.19 -1.59
N THR A 62 -1.84 11.46 -0.72
CA THR A 62 -1.24 10.57 0.29
C THR A 62 -1.47 9.09 -0.04
N GLN A 63 -1.74 8.74 -1.30
CA GLN A 63 -2.20 7.39 -1.66
C GLN A 63 -1.20 6.31 -1.22
N LEU A 64 0.11 6.57 -1.28
CA LEU A 64 1.11 5.59 -0.87
C LEU A 64 1.10 5.39 0.65
N ILE A 65 1.22 6.48 1.42
CA ILE A 65 1.25 6.36 2.89
C ILE A 65 -0.09 5.86 3.44
N THR A 66 -1.21 6.25 2.83
CA THR A 66 -2.54 5.75 3.19
C THR A 66 -2.65 4.25 2.89
N SER A 67 -2.20 3.79 1.73
CA SER A 67 -2.19 2.36 1.39
C SER A 67 -1.37 1.54 2.38
N ILE A 68 -0.15 1.96 2.68
CA ILE A 68 0.72 1.29 3.67
C ILE A 68 0.09 1.32 5.07
N GLY A 69 -0.48 2.45 5.48
CA GLY A 69 -1.13 2.61 6.77
C GLY A 69 -2.37 1.73 6.93
N SER A 70 -3.19 1.62 5.89
CA SER A 70 -4.37 0.75 5.86
C SER A 70 -3.99 -0.73 5.98
N GLU A 71 -2.98 -1.18 5.21
CA GLU A 71 -2.45 -2.54 5.32
C GLU A 71 -1.88 -2.82 6.72
N ALA A 72 -1.12 -1.87 7.28
CA ALA A 72 -0.55 -2.01 8.62
C ALA A 72 -1.65 -2.11 9.70
N LEU A 73 -2.73 -1.33 9.57
CA LEU A 73 -3.86 -1.37 10.50
C LEU A 73 -4.58 -2.73 10.47
N GLU A 74 -4.82 -3.27 9.27
CA GLU A 74 -5.46 -4.57 9.09
C GLU A 74 -4.63 -5.69 9.74
N ARG A 75 -3.32 -5.71 9.44
CA ARG A 75 -2.38 -6.64 10.07
C ARG A 75 -2.28 -6.48 11.58
N ALA A 76 -2.29 -5.25 12.09
CA ALA A 76 -2.24 -4.99 13.53
C ALA A 76 -3.45 -5.60 14.24
N GLY A 77 -4.64 -5.53 13.65
CA GLY A 77 -5.84 -6.18 14.19
C GLY A 77 -5.72 -7.70 14.27
N ILE A 78 -5.08 -8.34 13.27
CA ILE A 78 -4.82 -9.78 13.28
C ILE A 78 -3.81 -10.14 14.37
N VAL A 79 -2.69 -9.39 14.45
CA VAL A 79 -1.64 -9.60 15.45
C VAL A 79 -2.16 -9.41 16.87
N ALA A 80 -3.02 -8.43 17.11
CA ALA A 80 -3.63 -8.21 18.43
C ALA A 80 -4.46 -9.44 18.87
N LYS A 81 -5.30 -9.98 17.99
CA LYS A 81 -6.07 -11.20 18.28
C LYS A 81 -5.18 -12.42 18.56
N GLN A 82 -4.09 -12.57 17.80
CA GLN A 82 -3.12 -13.63 18.03
C GLN A 82 -2.41 -13.45 19.37
N ALA A 83 -2.07 -12.21 19.73
CA ALA A 83 -1.46 -11.90 21.02
C ALA A 83 -2.37 -12.29 22.18
N ASP A 84 -3.69 -12.05 22.08
CA ASP A 84 -4.65 -12.47 23.10
C ASP A 84 -4.66 -14.00 23.29
N VAL A 85 -4.62 -14.77 22.20
CA VAL A 85 -4.55 -16.24 22.26
C VAL A 85 -3.23 -16.73 22.86
N VAL A 86 -2.10 -16.13 22.46
CA VAL A 86 -0.80 -16.49 23.02
C VAL A 86 -0.71 -16.14 24.50
N ALA A 87 -1.27 -14.99 24.89
CA ALA A 87 -1.32 -14.54 26.28
C ALA A 87 -2.20 -15.47 27.13
N SER A 88 -3.35 -15.92 26.63
CA SER A 88 -4.22 -16.85 27.36
C SER A 88 -3.58 -18.22 27.56
N LEU A 89 -2.93 -18.78 26.53
CA LEU A 89 -2.16 -20.02 26.65
C LEU A 89 -1.01 -19.88 27.66
N THR A 90 -0.31 -18.75 27.64
CA THR A 90 0.77 -18.45 28.60
C THR A 90 0.22 -18.37 30.02
N LEU A 91 -0.93 -17.72 30.23
CA LEU A 91 -1.59 -17.63 31.53
C LEU A 91 -1.96 -19.02 32.08
N GLU A 92 -2.51 -19.89 31.22
CA GLU A 92 -2.90 -21.25 31.60
C GLU A 92 -1.69 -22.11 32.01
N VAL A 93 -0.63 -22.12 31.19
CA VAL A 93 0.60 -22.88 31.47
C VAL A 93 1.28 -22.42 32.76
N LEU A 94 1.27 -21.11 33.01
CA LEU A 94 1.84 -20.53 34.23
C LEU A 94 0.91 -20.63 35.46
N LYS A 95 -0.30 -21.19 35.31
CA LYS A 95 -1.33 -21.24 36.37
C LYS A 95 -1.64 -19.85 36.93
N GLY A 96 -1.65 -18.84 36.06
CA GLY A 96 -1.97 -17.47 36.41
C GLY A 96 -3.43 -17.30 36.81
N THR A 97 -3.73 -16.21 37.54
CA THR A 97 -5.10 -15.90 37.96
C THR A 97 -5.89 -15.20 36.85
N SER A 98 -7.07 -15.72 36.52
CA SER A 98 -7.98 -15.07 35.56
C SER A 98 -8.75 -13.89 36.15
N ARG A 99 -8.78 -13.74 37.49
CA ARG A 99 -9.54 -12.68 38.18
C ARG A 99 -9.20 -11.26 37.73
N ALA A 100 -7.97 -11.04 37.23
CA ALA A 100 -7.55 -9.74 36.72
C ALA A 100 -8.24 -9.34 35.40
N PHE A 101 -8.95 -10.27 34.76
CA PHE A 101 -9.65 -10.09 33.49
C PHE A 101 -11.19 -10.17 33.65
N ASP A 102 -11.69 -10.31 34.88
CA ASP A 102 -13.13 -10.24 35.16
C ASP A 102 -13.64 -8.80 34.98
N SER A 103 -14.87 -8.66 34.48
CA SER A 103 -15.51 -7.37 34.17
C SER A 103 -16.19 -6.71 35.36
#